data_AF-A0A380DLS1-F1
#
_entry.id   AF-A0A380DLS1-F1
#
_cell.length_a   1.000
_cell.length_b   1.000
_cell.length_c   1.000
_cell.angle_alpha   90.00
_cell.angle_beta   90.00
_cell.angle_gamma   90.00
#
_symmetry.space_group_name_H-M   'P 1'
#
loop_
_entity.id
_entity.type
_entity.pdbx_description
1 polymer ?
#
loop_
_entity_poly.entity_id
_entity_poly.type
_entity_poly.pdbx_seq_one_letter_code
_entity_poly.pdbx_strand_id
1 'polypeptide(L)' 'MKALKLYGVEDLRYEDNEKPVIESANDVIVKVRATGICGSDTSRYKKWGHTLKVCHLVMNFQVL' A
#
# COMPACT_ATOMS: atom_id res chain seq x y z
N MET A 1 5.34 -9.02 6.40
CA MET A 1 5.62 -8.80 4.96
C MET A 1 5.98 -7.34 4.80
N LYS A 2 6.95 -7.01 3.97
CA LYS A 2 7.33 -5.62 3.78
C LYS A 2 6.29 -4.88 2.92
N ALA A 3 5.98 -3.64 3.30
CA ALA A 3 5.02 -2.79 2.61
C ALA A 3 5.42 -1.32 2.71
N LEU A 4 4.93 -0.52 1.77
CA LEU A 4 5.11 0.93 1.75
C LEU A 4 3.80 1.60 2.13
N LYS A 5 3.77 2.29 3.27
CA LYS A 5 2.55 2.90 3.83
C LYS A 5 2.63 4.41 3.81
N LEU A 6 1.56 5.05 3.35
CA LEU A 6 1.39 6.50 3.33
C LEU A 6 0.56 6.91 4.56
N TYR A 7 1.18 7.62 5.50
CA TYR A 7 0.53 8.09 6.74
C TYR A 7 -0.02 9.51 6.62
N GLY A 8 0.54 10.31 5.72
CA GLY A 8 0.16 11.70 5.49
C GLY A 8 0.88 12.27 4.29
N VAL A 9 0.71 13.57 4.07
CA VAL A 9 1.41 14.28 3.00
C VAL A 9 2.91 14.11 3.22
N GLU A 10 3.57 13.58 2.20
CA GLU A 10 5.00 13.30 2.17
C GLU A 10 5.52 12.36 3.28
N ASP A 11 4.63 11.61 3.95
CA ASP A 11 5.00 10.63 4.98
C ASP A 11 4.78 9.21 4.48
N LEU A 12 5.78 8.70 3.74
CA LEU A 12 5.80 7.36 3.17
C LEU A 12 6.87 6.51 3.87
N ARG A 13 6.47 5.40 4.46
CA ARG A 13 7.36 4.55 5.29
C ARG A 13 7.40 3.12 4.78
N TYR A 14 8.60 2.55 4.79
CA TYR A 14 8.83 1.15 4.48
C TYR A 14 8.95 0.34 5.76
N GLU A 15 7.96 -0.51 6.02
CA GLU A 15 7.84 -1.23 7.29
C GLU A 15 7.30 -2.64 7.12
N ASP A 16 7.35 -3.43 8.19
CA ASP A 16 6.68 -4.72 8.25
C ASP A 16 5.18 -4.55 8.48
N ASN A 17 4.42 -5.33 7.74
CA ASN A 17 2.98 -5.46 7.84
C ASN A 17 2.57 -6.91 8.04
N GLU A 18 1.38 -7.13 8.57
CA GLU A 18 0.81 -8.47 8.66
C GLU A 18 0.54 -9.04 7.26
N LYS A 19 0.57 -10.38 7.15
CA LYS A 19 0.20 -11.04 5.90
C LYS A 19 -1.32 -10.95 5.73
N PRO A 20 -1.83 -10.63 4.54
CA PRO A 20 -3.27 -10.62 4.30
C PRO A 20 -3.84 -12.03 4.52
N VAL A 21 -5.06 -12.09 5.02
CA VAL A 21 -5.83 -13.31 5.23
C VAL A 21 -7.01 -13.30 4.25
N ILE A 22 -7.38 -14.46 3.74
CA ILE A 22 -8.55 -14.65 2.86
C ILE A 22 -9.80 -14.56 3.74
N GLU A 23 -10.70 -13.61 3.46
CA GLU A 23 -11.94 -13.42 4.22
C GLU A 23 -13.15 -13.99 3.48
N SER A 24 -13.13 -14.00 2.14
CA SER A 24 -14.19 -14.51 1.28
C SER A 24 -13.69 -15.66 0.40
N ALA A 25 -14.62 -16.53 -0.03
CA ALA A 25 -14.34 -17.65 -0.92
C ALA A 25 -13.81 -17.23 -2.31
N ASN A 26 -14.02 -15.96 -2.68
CA ASN A 26 -13.58 -15.40 -3.95
C ASN A 26 -12.26 -14.61 -3.86
N ASP A 27 -11.63 -14.56 -2.68
CA ASP A 27 -10.37 -13.84 -2.51
C ASP A 27 -9.17 -14.72 -2.89
N VAL A 28 -8.14 -14.09 -3.46
CA VAL A 28 -6.87 -14.75 -3.77
C VAL A 28 -5.71 -13.91 -3.28
N ILE A 29 -4.66 -14.57 -2.77
CA ILE A 29 -3.42 -13.90 -2.36
C ILE A 29 -2.41 -14.02 -3.50
N VAL A 30 -1.97 -12.88 -4.03
CA VAL A 30 -0.99 -12.80 -5.11
C VAL A 30 0.38 -12.45 -4.56
N LYS A 31 1.41 -13.20 -4.96
CA LYS A 31 2.81 -12.84 -4.73
C LYS A 31 3.29 -11.88 -5.82
N VAL A 32 3.44 -10.61 -5.47
CA VAL A 32 3.92 -9.56 -6.36
C VAL A 32 5.40 -9.76 -6.67
N ARG A 33 5.77 -9.68 -7.95
CA ARG A 33 7.16 -9.80 -8.44
C ARG A 33 7.76 -8.47 -8.87
N ALA A 34 6.93 -7.61 -9.42
CA ALA A 34 7.27 -6.26 -9.84
C ALA A 34 6.02 -5.39 -9.78
N THR A 35 6.22 -4.10 -9.52
CA THR A 35 5.18 -3.07 -9.53
C THR A 35 5.83 -1.73 -9.87
N GLY A 36 5.07 -0.83 -10.48
CA GLY A 36 5.52 0.50 -10.87
C GLY A 36 4.77 1.59 -10.11
N ILE A 37 5.35 2.79 -10.09
CA ILE A 37 4.71 3.99 -9.55
C ILE A 37 3.93 4.67 -10.67
N CYS A 38 2.65 4.95 -10.45
CA CYS A 38 1.84 5.73 -11.38
C CYS A 38 1.97 7.23 -11.06
N GLY A 39 1.83 8.10 -12.06
CA GLY A 39 1.78 9.55 -11.83
C GLY A 39 0.67 9.99 -10.86
N SER A 40 -0.41 9.20 -10.74
CA SER A 40 -1.47 9.44 -9.76
C SER A 40 -1.01 9.28 -8.31
N ASP A 41 -0.02 8.43 -8.05
CA ASP A 41 0.53 8.20 -6.71
C ASP A 41 1.33 9.39 -6.22
N THR A 42 2.04 10.08 -7.12
CA THR A 42 2.72 11.36 -6.82
C THR A 42 1.74 12.44 -6.34
N SER A 43 0.54 12.49 -6.94
CA SER A 43 -0.50 13.42 -6.49
C SER A 43 -1.01 13.06 -5.09
N ARG A 44 -1.15 11.76 -4.78
CA ARG A 44 -1.56 11.28 -3.44
C ARG A 44 -0.50 11.60 -2.40
N TYR A 45 0.77 11.32 -2.71
CA TYR A 45 1.91 11.63 -1.86
C TYR A 45 1.98 13.11 -1.49
N LYS A 46 1.74 14.02 -2.45
CA LYS A 46 1.88 15.47 -2.23
C LYS A 46 0.66 16.19 -1.66
N LYS A 47 -0.56 15.66 -1.84
CA LYS A 47 -1.79 16.43 -1.60
C LYS A 47 -2.75 15.84 -0.57
N TRP A 48 -2.63 14.57 -0.22
CA TRP A 48 -3.61 13.89 0.65
C TRP A 48 -3.10 13.77 2.09
N GLY A 49 -3.70 14.56 2.99
CA GLY A 49 -3.28 14.69 4.39
C GLY A 49 -4.41 14.91 5.38
N HIS A 50 -5.57 14.28 5.19
CA HIS A 50 -6.64 14.31 6.19
C HIS A 50 -7.18 12.92 6.49
N THR A 51 -7.03 12.55 7.76
CA THR A 51 -7.64 11.47 8.55
C THR A 51 -8.84 10.78 7.91
N LEU A 52 -8.60 9.61 7.30
CA LEU A 52 -9.61 8.58 7.06
C LEU A 52 -8.84 7.31 6.73
N LYS A 53 -9.07 6.26 7.52
CA LYS A 53 -8.64 4.85 7.37
C LYS A 53 -7.33 4.71 6.63
N VAL A 54 -6.25 4.27 7.32
CA VAL A 54 -5.03 3.66 6.72
C VAL A 54 -5.37 3.36 5.29
N CYS A 55 -4.98 4.27 4.40
CA CYS A 55 -5.28 4.05 3.02
C CYS A 55 -4.38 2.87 2.77
N HIS A 56 -5.00 1.69 2.82
CA HIS A 56 -4.78 0.65 1.88
C HIS A 56 -5.04 1.27 0.48
N LEU A 57 -4.34 2.36 0.10
CA LEU A 57 -3.26 2.25 -0.86
C LEU A 57 -2.53 0.97 -0.51
N VAL A 58 -3.17 -0.12 -0.90
CA VAL A 58 -2.57 -1.35 -1.29
C VAL A 58 -1.80 -1.00 -2.57
N MET A 59 -0.86 -0.07 -2.44
CA MET A 59 0.47 -0.34 -2.84
C MET A 59 0.91 -1.58 -2.03
N ASN A 60 0.35 -2.77 -2.32
CA ASN A 60 0.92 -4.07 -1.93
C ASN A 60 2.22 -4.21 -2.73
N PHE A 61 3.18 -3.38 -2.41
CA PHE A 61 4.48 -3.33 -3.04
C PHE A 61 5.29 -4.36 -2.26
N GLN A 62 5.10 -5.64 -2.61
CA GLN A 62 6.06 -6.65 -2.21
C GLN A 62 7.30 -6.44 -3.07
N VAL A 63 8.36 -5.99 -2.42
CA VAL A 63 9.71 -6.43 -2.75
C VAL A 63 9.88 -7.74 -1.98
N LEU A 64 9.85 -8.86 -2.69
CA LEU A 64 10.47 -10.11 -2.25
C LEU A 64 11.80 -10.26 -2.96
#